data_AF-A0A9P1BGS0-F1
#
_entry.id   AF-A0A9P1BGS0-F1
#
_cell.length_a   1.000
_cell.length_b   1.000
_cell.length_c   1.000
_cell.angle_alpha   90.00
_cell.angle_beta   90.00
_cell.angle_gamma   90.00
#
_symmetry.space_group_name_H-M   'P 1'
#
loop_
_entity.id
_entity.type
_entity.pdbx_description
1 polymer ?
#
loop_
_entity_poly.entity_id
_entity_poly.type
_entity_poly.pdbx_seq_one_letter_code
_entity_poly.pdbx_strand_id
1 'polypeptide(L)'
;MEGHAEWFDTSYNTMLAMRAESPAPWNVEPDLTRLIPMDPSCKANFLKIDVNWFKGADTVSILLFLEHTLQDKLDTFTDEDTKKLFELCLVATSSANKFMKTLYNAGFWLSFSERQDLISHGHRLLNAFNSCADLCYWADLTRFKLQPKQHMFGELVFEIEFHHRHKWPTPNPLAYSTQMDEDFVGRICVFSRKVSIRSIHSRTLSRYQIALRALL
;
A
#
# COMPACT_ATOMS: atom_id res chain seq x y z
N MET A 1 -16.50 32.80 8.39
CA MET A 1 -16.43 31.33 8.47
C MET A 1 -16.84 30.94 9.88
N GLU A 2 -18.15 30.90 10.11
CA GLU A 2 -18.74 30.38 11.35
C GLU A 2 -19.33 29.03 11.00
N GLY A 3 -18.67 27.96 11.43
CA GLY A 3 -19.12 26.60 11.16
C GLY A 3 -18.04 25.61 11.55
N HIS A 4 -18.32 24.82 12.59
CA HIS A 4 -17.54 23.66 13.05
C HIS A 4 -16.37 23.93 14.01
N ALA A 5 -16.54 24.82 15.00
CA ALA A 5 -15.64 24.82 16.17
C ALA A 5 -15.62 23.46 16.88
N GLU A 6 -16.75 22.75 16.87
CA GLU A 6 -16.94 21.42 17.47
C GLU A 6 -16.07 20.32 16.85
N TRP A 7 -15.69 20.45 15.57
CA TRP A 7 -14.85 19.44 14.89
C TRP A 7 -13.39 19.48 15.34
N PHE A 8 -12.98 20.58 15.99
CA PHE A 8 -11.64 20.74 16.53
C PHE A 8 -11.58 20.49 18.04
N ASP A 9 -12.72 20.20 18.68
CA ASP A 9 -12.74 19.87 20.10
C ASP A 9 -12.29 18.43 20.34
N THR A 10 -11.02 18.27 20.72
CA THR A 10 -10.44 16.98 21.12
C THR A 10 -10.65 16.67 22.60
N SER A 11 -11.62 17.30 23.27
CA SER A 11 -11.93 17.01 24.66
C SER A 11 -12.34 15.54 24.87
N TYR A 12 -12.10 15.03 26.07
CA TYR A 12 -12.48 13.68 26.47
C TYR A 12 -13.97 13.39 26.25
N ASN A 13 -14.83 14.39 26.52
CA ASN A 13 -16.28 14.26 26.37
C ASN A 13 -16.69 14.11 24.90
N THR A 14 -16.05 14.87 24.00
CA THR A 14 -16.29 14.77 22.55
C THR A 14 -15.79 13.43 22.01
N MET A 15 -14.62 12.94 22.46
CA MET A 15 -14.14 11.60 22.11
C MET A 15 -15.05 10.47 22.64
N LEU A 16 -15.66 10.64 23.82
CA LEU A 16 -16.66 9.70 24.35
C LEU A 16 -17.94 9.72 23.52
N ALA A 17 -18.43 10.90 23.13
CA ALA A 17 -19.62 11.05 22.29
C ALA A 17 -19.44 10.38 20.92
N MET A 18 -18.26 10.52 20.30
CA MET A 18 -17.92 9.83 19.04
C MET A 18 -17.93 8.30 19.17
N ARG A 19 -17.69 7.77 20.37
CA ARG A 19 -17.72 6.32 20.65
C ARG A 19 -19.10 5.80 21.05
N ALA A 20 -19.99 6.65 21.54
CA ALA A 20 -21.29 6.23 22.06
C ALA A 20 -22.16 5.51 21.01
N GLU A 21 -22.05 5.93 19.75
CA GLU A 21 -22.78 5.33 18.62
C GLU A 21 -21.89 4.48 17.69
N SER A 22 -20.57 4.48 17.90
CA SER A 22 -19.68 3.64 17.11
C SER A 22 -19.84 2.18 17.54
N PRO A 23 -20.28 1.26 16.65
CA PRO A 23 -20.35 -0.15 16.99
C PRO A 23 -18.95 -0.64 17.37
N ALA A 24 -18.89 -1.56 18.35
CA ALA A 24 -17.62 -2.15 18.73
C ALA A 24 -16.92 -2.70 17.48
N PRO A 25 -15.67 -2.29 17.18
CA PRO A 25 -15.05 -2.47 15.85
C PRO A 25 -14.81 -3.94 15.44
N TRP A 26 -15.18 -4.89 16.29
CA TRP A 26 -15.04 -6.33 16.12
C TRP A 26 -16.36 -7.08 15.92
N ASN A 27 -17.52 -6.42 16.03
CA ASN A 27 -18.83 -7.10 15.94
C ASN A 27 -19.56 -6.90 14.61
N VAL A 28 -19.12 -5.95 13.79
CA VAL A 28 -19.70 -5.68 12.47
C VAL A 28 -18.63 -5.98 11.42
N GLU A 29 -18.93 -6.93 10.53
CA GLU A 29 -18.07 -7.23 9.38
C GLU A 29 -17.90 -5.93 8.56
N PRO A 30 -16.66 -5.48 8.27
CA PRO A 30 -16.43 -4.29 7.46
C PRO A 30 -17.16 -4.38 6.11
N ASP A 31 -17.74 -3.27 5.65
CA ASP A 31 -18.45 -3.24 4.36
C ASP A 31 -17.58 -3.74 3.19
N LEU A 32 -16.27 -3.50 3.27
CA LEU A 32 -15.29 -3.99 2.30
C LEU A 32 -15.29 -5.52 2.21
N THR A 33 -15.30 -6.24 3.33
CA THR A 33 -15.33 -7.72 3.34
C THR A 33 -16.70 -8.30 2.95
N ARG A 34 -17.77 -7.51 3.09
CA ARG A 34 -19.12 -7.88 2.64
C ARG A 34 -19.27 -7.81 1.12
N LEU A 35 -18.62 -6.83 0.49
CA LEU A 35 -18.75 -6.55 -0.94
C LEU A 35 -17.76 -7.30 -1.83
N ILE A 36 -16.68 -7.84 -1.27
CA ILE A 36 -15.73 -8.68 -2.02
C ILE A 36 -16.20 -10.14 -1.96
N PRO A 37 -16.47 -10.79 -3.11
CA PRO A 37 -16.78 -12.21 -3.14
C PRO A 37 -15.51 -13.00 -2.77
N MET A 38 -15.33 -13.25 -1.48
CA MET A 38 -14.25 -14.09 -0.94
C MET A 38 -14.85 -15.34 -0.33
N ASP A 39 -14.10 -16.44 -0.43
CA ASP A 39 -14.38 -17.65 0.33
C ASP A 39 -14.52 -17.27 1.83
N PRO A 40 -15.63 -17.66 2.51
CA PRO A 40 -15.82 -17.40 3.92
C PRO A 40 -14.65 -17.83 4.82
N SER A 41 -13.90 -18.86 4.42
CA SER A 41 -12.69 -19.32 5.12
C SER A 41 -11.51 -18.34 5.02
N CYS A 42 -11.48 -17.51 3.98
CA CYS A 42 -10.46 -16.49 3.75
C CYS A 42 -10.80 -15.14 4.41
N LYS A 43 -12.10 -14.86 4.66
CA LYS A 43 -12.57 -13.59 5.23
C LYS A 43 -11.94 -13.25 6.59
N ALA A 44 -11.87 -14.24 7.49
CA ALA A 44 -11.25 -14.07 8.80
C ALA A 44 -9.73 -13.82 8.74
N ASN A 45 -9.10 -14.05 7.59
CA ASN A 45 -7.66 -13.87 7.37
C ASN A 45 -7.34 -12.60 6.57
N PHE A 46 -8.31 -12.01 5.87
CA PHE A 46 -8.08 -10.85 4.99
C PHE A 46 -7.59 -9.60 5.74
N LEU A 47 -8.07 -9.38 6.97
CA LEU A 47 -7.60 -8.31 7.86
C LEU A 47 -6.81 -8.83 9.06
N LYS A 48 -6.53 -10.14 9.08
CA LYS A 48 -5.76 -10.72 10.17
C LYS A 48 -4.32 -10.29 9.96
N ILE A 49 -3.80 -9.54 10.94
CA ILE A 49 -2.37 -9.30 11.07
C ILE A 49 -1.72 -10.65 11.38
N ASP A 50 -1.43 -11.41 10.32
CA ASP A 50 -0.73 -12.67 10.43
C ASP A 50 0.78 -12.39 10.62
N VAL A 51 1.55 -13.42 10.95
CA VAL A 51 3.01 -13.31 11.10
C VAL A 51 3.69 -12.85 9.80
N ASN A 52 2.99 -13.00 8.68
CA ASN A 52 3.42 -12.57 7.34
C ASN A 52 2.91 -11.17 6.96
N TRP A 53 2.03 -10.57 7.75
CA TRP A 53 1.57 -9.19 7.52
C TRP A 53 2.72 -8.22 7.82
N PHE A 54 2.84 -7.23 6.94
CA PHE A 54 3.84 -6.18 7.03
C PHE A 54 3.18 -4.89 6.54
N LYS A 55 3.64 -3.71 6.97
CA LYS A 55 2.90 -2.47 6.77
C LYS A 55 2.70 -2.10 5.29
N GLY A 56 3.62 -2.53 4.43
CA GLY A 56 3.50 -2.39 2.97
C GLY A 56 2.55 -3.41 2.31
N ALA A 57 2.14 -4.47 3.01
CA ALA A 57 1.25 -5.50 2.48
C ALA A 57 -0.14 -4.96 2.18
N ASP A 58 -0.63 -3.97 2.95
CA ASP A 58 -1.94 -3.36 2.72
C ASP A 58 -1.99 -2.68 1.36
N THR A 59 -0.95 -1.91 1.02
CA THR A 59 -0.87 -1.21 -0.27
C THR A 59 -0.82 -2.21 -1.42
N VAL A 60 0.03 -3.24 -1.32
CA VAL A 60 0.15 -4.26 -2.37
C VAL A 60 -1.16 -5.05 -2.52
N SER A 61 -1.80 -5.44 -1.42
CA SER A 61 -3.05 -6.21 -1.46
C SER A 61 -4.20 -5.40 -2.06
N ILE A 62 -4.32 -4.13 -1.70
CA ILE A 62 -5.31 -3.22 -2.26
C ILE A 62 -5.05 -3.01 -3.76
N LEU A 63 -3.81 -2.78 -4.17
CA LEU A 63 -3.50 -2.61 -5.59
C LEU A 63 -3.78 -3.88 -6.41
N LEU A 64 -3.48 -5.08 -5.89
CA LEU A 64 -3.83 -6.34 -6.56
C LEU A 64 -5.35 -6.52 -6.69
N PHE A 65 -6.10 -6.23 -5.63
CA PHE A 65 -7.55 -6.26 -5.65
C PHE A 65 -8.14 -5.27 -6.65
N LEU A 66 -7.63 -4.03 -6.66
CA LEU A 66 -8.06 -2.99 -7.59
C LEU A 66 -7.75 -3.37 -9.03
N GLU A 67 -6.56 -3.89 -9.33
CA GLU A 67 -6.20 -4.30 -10.70
C GLU A 67 -7.17 -5.36 -11.21
N HIS A 68 -7.43 -6.40 -10.43
CA HIS A 68 -8.37 -7.45 -10.77
C HIS A 68 -9.81 -6.91 -10.95
N THR A 69 -10.29 -6.11 -9.99
CA THR A 69 -11.65 -5.57 -10.04
C THR A 69 -11.87 -4.63 -11.21
N LEU A 70 -10.88 -3.79 -11.52
CA LEU A 70 -10.95 -2.84 -12.64
C LEU A 70 -10.92 -3.58 -13.98
N GLN A 71 -10.12 -4.65 -14.12
CA GLN A 71 -10.10 -5.50 -15.31
C GLN A 71 -11.47 -6.14 -15.57
N ASP A 72 -12.07 -6.76 -14.55
CA ASP A 72 -13.33 -7.49 -14.69
C ASP A 72 -14.52 -6.56 -15.00
N LYS A 73 -14.49 -5.33 -14.48
CA LYS A 73 -15.61 -4.39 -14.61
C LYS A 73 -15.49 -3.43 -15.79
N LEU A 74 -14.34 -3.37 -16.47
CA LEU A 74 -14.10 -2.37 -17.51
C LEU A 74 -15.15 -2.40 -18.63
N ASP A 75 -15.55 -3.61 -19.05
CA ASP A 75 -16.51 -3.83 -20.13
C ASP A 75 -17.97 -3.62 -19.70
N THR A 76 -18.22 -3.42 -18.40
CA THR A 76 -19.58 -3.22 -17.87
C THR A 76 -20.04 -1.76 -17.96
N PHE A 77 -19.11 -0.82 -18.18
CA PHE A 77 -19.42 0.60 -18.27
C PHE A 77 -19.87 0.98 -19.68
N THR A 78 -21.06 1.58 -19.77
CA THR A 78 -21.63 2.08 -21.04
C THR A 78 -21.27 3.53 -21.34
N ASP A 79 -20.92 4.30 -20.31
CA ASP A 79 -20.53 5.70 -20.43
C ASP A 79 -19.03 5.81 -20.77
N GLU A 80 -18.72 6.48 -21.89
CA GLU A 80 -17.35 6.57 -22.42
C GLU A 80 -16.41 7.34 -21.50
N ASP A 81 -16.89 8.41 -20.83
CA ASP A 81 -16.07 9.21 -19.93
C ASP A 81 -15.73 8.43 -18.66
N THR A 82 -16.72 7.74 -18.07
CA THR A 82 -16.51 6.82 -16.95
C THR A 82 -15.57 5.70 -17.35
N LYS A 83 -15.79 5.07 -18.50
CA LYS A 83 -14.95 3.98 -18.99
C LYS A 83 -13.49 4.44 -19.12
N LYS A 84 -13.25 5.59 -19.75
CA LYS A 84 -11.92 6.18 -19.89
C LYS A 84 -11.26 6.48 -18.55
N LEU A 85 -12.01 6.98 -17.56
CA LEU A 85 -11.49 7.20 -16.21
C LEU A 85 -11.04 5.89 -15.55
N PHE A 86 -11.83 4.82 -15.69
CA PHE A 86 -11.53 3.50 -15.14
C PHE A 86 -10.37 2.81 -15.90
N GLU A 87 -10.24 3.02 -17.20
CA GLU A 87 -9.07 2.59 -18.00
C GLU A 87 -7.78 3.21 -17.47
N LEU A 88 -7.79 4.53 -17.21
CA LEU A 88 -6.64 5.22 -16.63
C LEU A 88 -6.33 4.73 -15.21
N CYS A 89 -7.36 4.48 -14.40
CA CYS A 89 -7.19 3.87 -13.09
C CYS A 89 -6.51 2.50 -13.20
N LEU A 90 -6.92 1.66 -14.16
CA LEU A 90 -6.30 0.36 -14.39
C LEU A 90 -4.83 0.49 -14.82
N VAL A 91 -4.51 1.44 -15.69
CA VAL A 91 -3.12 1.75 -16.08
C VAL A 91 -2.29 2.17 -14.87
N ALA A 92 -2.83 3.05 -14.02
CA ALA A 92 -2.18 3.49 -12.79
C ALA A 92 -1.93 2.30 -11.85
N THR A 93 -2.97 1.53 -11.52
CA THR A 93 -2.88 0.41 -10.58
C THR A 93 -1.95 -0.69 -11.07
N SER A 94 -2.04 -1.11 -12.33
CA SER A 94 -1.15 -2.13 -12.91
C SER A 94 0.31 -1.68 -12.96
N SER A 95 0.56 -0.39 -13.25
CA SER A 95 1.90 0.18 -13.21
C SER A 95 2.43 0.26 -11.78
N ALA A 96 1.59 0.63 -10.81
CA ALA A 96 1.95 0.62 -9.39
C ALA A 96 2.30 -0.80 -8.91
N ASN A 97 1.52 -1.82 -9.27
CA ASN A 97 1.80 -3.21 -8.91
C ASN A 97 3.14 -3.68 -9.47
N LYS A 98 3.42 -3.40 -10.76
CA LYS A 98 4.72 -3.74 -11.36
C LYS A 98 5.86 -2.99 -10.70
N PHE A 99 5.70 -1.69 -10.44
CA PHE A 99 6.70 -0.88 -9.73
C PHE A 99 7.01 -1.46 -8.35
N MET A 100 5.99 -1.73 -7.53
CA MET A 100 6.14 -2.29 -6.19
C MET A 100 6.76 -3.68 -6.22
N LYS A 101 6.34 -4.54 -7.16
CA LYS A 101 6.90 -5.88 -7.33
C LYS A 101 8.39 -5.81 -7.67
N THR A 102 8.82 -4.95 -8.59
CA THR A 102 10.24 -4.78 -8.92
C THR A 102 10.98 -4.23 -7.71
N LEU A 103 10.44 -3.22 -7.03
CA LEU A 103 11.07 -2.57 -5.89
C LEU A 103 11.33 -3.54 -4.72
N TYR A 104 10.34 -4.37 -4.36
CA TYR A 104 10.46 -5.32 -3.24
C TYR A 104 11.29 -6.57 -3.55
N ASN A 105 11.44 -6.94 -4.82
CA ASN A 105 12.26 -8.10 -5.22
C ASN A 105 13.71 -7.71 -5.54
N ALA A 106 13.98 -6.43 -5.79
CA ALA A 106 15.32 -5.96 -6.10
C ALA A 106 16.21 -5.95 -4.85
N GLY A 107 17.50 -6.22 -5.06
CA GLY A 107 18.52 -6.11 -4.00
C GLY A 107 18.81 -4.65 -3.61
N PHE A 108 19.81 -4.44 -2.75
CA PHE A 108 20.22 -3.08 -2.36
C PHE A 108 20.72 -2.26 -3.55
N TRP A 109 21.48 -2.86 -4.48
CA TRP A 109 21.92 -2.20 -5.71
C TRP A 109 21.03 -2.60 -6.86
N LEU A 110 20.34 -1.62 -7.46
CA LEU A 110 19.45 -1.89 -8.58
C LEU A 110 20.26 -2.22 -9.84
N SER A 111 19.90 -3.31 -10.50
CA SER A 111 20.42 -3.66 -11.82
C SER A 111 19.96 -2.66 -12.89
N PHE A 112 20.56 -2.74 -14.08
CA PHE A 112 20.15 -1.88 -15.20
C PHE A 112 18.70 -2.11 -15.61
N SER A 113 18.26 -3.37 -15.70
CA SER A 113 16.89 -3.75 -16.06
C SER A 113 15.88 -3.31 -15.00
N GLU A 114 16.16 -3.54 -13.71
CA GLU A 114 15.26 -3.13 -12.64
C GLU A 114 15.05 -1.62 -12.61
N ARG A 115 16.10 -0.83 -12.85
CA ARG A 115 15.97 0.64 -12.98
C ARG A 115 15.08 1.03 -14.14
N GLN A 116 15.29 0.42 -15.30
CA GLN A 116 14.47 0.71 -16.48
C GLN A 116 13.00 0.40 -16.22
N ASP A 117 12.71 -0.72 -15.56
CA ASP A 117 11.35 -1.11 -15.19
C ASP A 117 10.73 -0.14 -14.18
N LEU A 118 11.47 0.25 -13.14
CA LEU A 118 11.01 1.23 -12.14
C LEU A 118 10.73 2.60 -12.78
N ILE A 119 11.61 3.08 -13.66
CA ILE A 119 11.43 4.36 -14.37
C ILE A 119 10.19 4.29 -15.27
N SER A 120 10.07 3.24 -16.08
CA SER A 120 8.95 3.04 -17.01
C SER A 120 7.60 2.98 -16.27
N HIS A 121 7.51 2.16 -15.22
CA HIS A 121 6.29 1.99 -14.45
C HIS A 121 5.99 3.19 -13.54
N GLY A 122 7.01 3.85 -13.00
CA GLY A 122 6.86 5.07 -12.21
C GLY A 122 6.26 6.22 -13.02
N HIS A 123 6.81 6.48 -14.22
CA HIS A 123 6.27 7.49 -15.13
C HIS A 123 4.86 7.16 -15.61
N ARG A 124 4.58 5.89 -15.94
CA ARG A 124 3.22 5.45 -16.33
C ARG A 124 2.20 5.69 -15.22
N LEU A 125 2.56 5.38 -13.97
CA LEU A 125 1.71 5.65 -12.81
C LEU A 125 1.45 7.15 -12.64
N LEU A 126 2.50 7.98 -12.65
CA LEU A 126 2.37 9.44 -12.49
C LEU A 126 1.50 10.07 -13.58
N ASN A 127 1.73 9.70 -14.83
CA ASN A 127 0.99 10.24 -15.98
C ASN A 127 -0.48 9.80 -15.96
N ALA A 128 -0.76 8.53 -15.64
CA ALA A 128 -2.12 8.04 -15.52
C ALA A 128 -2.87 8.73 -14.37
N PHE A 129 -2.23 8.90 -13.21
CA PHE A 129 -2.84 9.60 -12.07
C PHE A 129 -3.14 11.07 -12.39
N ASN A 130 -2.20 11.79 -13.04
CA ASN A 130 -2.43 13.16 -13.49
C ASN A 130 -3.60 13.23 -14.49
N SER A 131 -3.67 12.28 -15.43
CA SER A 131 -4.78 12.21 -16.39
C SER A 131 -6.13 11.96 -15.71
N CYS A 132 -6.17 11.11 -14.67
CA CYS A 132 -7.37 10.92 -13.85
C CYS A 132 -7.78 12.21 -13.12
N ALA A 133 -6.79 12.93 -12.57
CA ALA A 133 -7.02 14.19 -11.88
C ALA A 133 -7.57 15.26 -12.83
N ASP A 134 -7.02 15.38 -14.03
CA ASP A 134 -7.49 16.31 -15.06
C ASP A 134 -8.93 15.99 -15.49
N LEU A 135 -9.23 14.71 -15.79
CA LEU A 135 -10.59 14.30 -16.16
C LEU A 135 -11.60 14.62 -15.06
N CYS A 136 -11.25 14.32 -13.80
CA CYS A 136 -12.13 14.60 -12.67
C CYS A 136 -12.29 16.10 -12.41
N TYR A 137 -11.24 16.90 -12.59
CA TYR A 137 -11.32 18.35 -12.47
C TYR A 137 -12.27 18.96 -13.49
N TRP A 138 -12.15 18.58 -14.77
CA TRP A 138 -13.04 19.08 -15.83
C TRP A 138 -14.48 18.57 -15.73
N ALA A 139 -14.69 17.43 -15.07
CA ALA A 139 -16.01 16.87 -14.79
C ALA A 139 -16.64 17.40 -13.48
N ASP A 140 -16.00 18.35 -12.79
CA ASP A 140 -16.42 18.87 -11.47
C ASP A 140 -16.56 17.75 -10.41
N LEU A 141 -15.68 16.75 -10.48
CA LEU A 141 -15.61 15.60 -9.59
C LEU A 141 -14.39 15.69 -8.66
N THR A 142 -14.62 15.73 -7.35
CA THR A 142 -13.53 15.79 -6.36
C THR A 142 -13.00 14.40 -5.97
N ARG A 143 -12.55 13.60 -6.96
CA ARG A 143 -12.13 12.20 -6.75
C ARG A 143 -10.62 12.00 -6.61
N PHE A 144 -9.81 12.83 -7.28
CA PHE A 144 -8.35 12.72 -7.29
C PHE A 144 -7.73 13.97 -6.69
N LYS A 145 -6.96 13.77 -5.62
CA LYS A 145 -6.24 14.85 -4.93
C LYS A 145 -4.75 14.70 -5.20
N LEU A 146 -4.16 15.66 -5.91
CA LEU A 146 -2.72 15.79 -6.05
C LEU A 146 -2.13 16.20 -4.70
N GLN A 147 -1.50 15.26 -3.99
CA GLN A 147 -0.88 15.50 -2.69
C GLN A 147 0.64 15.66 -2.81
N PRO A 148 1.30 16.35 -1.87
CA PRO A 148 2.77 16.43 -1.83
C PRO A 148 3.47 15.05 -1.86
N LYS A 149 2.81 14.00 -1.38
CA LYS A 149 3.31 12.61 -1.47
C LYS A 149 3.49 12.14 -2.91
N GLN A 150 2.62 12.56 -3.83
CA GLN A 150 2.75 12.23 -5.24
C GLN A 150 3.95 12.95 -5.86
N HIS A 151 4.20 14.20 -5.46
CA HIS A 151 5.42 14.92 -5.87
C HIS A 151 6.68 14.23 -5.35
N MET A 152 6.70 13.81 -4.08
CA MET A 152 7.81 13.02 -3.52
C MET A 152 8.04 11.71 -4.29
N PHE A 153 6.98 11.03 -4.72
CA PHE A 153 7.12 9.86 -5.60
C PHE A 153 7.72 10.22 -6.96
N GLY A 154 7.34 11.36 -7.54
CA GLY A 154 7.95 11.90 -8.75
C GLY A 154 9.45 12.16 -8.60
N GLU A 155 9.88 12.77 -7.50
CA GLU A 155 11.30 13.02 -7.20
C GLU A 155 12.09 11.70 -7.08
N LEU A 156 11.50 10.67 -6.45
CA LEU A 156 12.10 9.34 -6.37
C LEU A 156 12.31 8.73 -7.76
N VAL A 157 11.31 8.80 -8.65
CA VAL A 157 11.43 8.29 -10.03
C VAL A 157 12.49 9.09 -10.80
N PHE A 158 12.51 10.40 -10.63
CA PHE A 158 13.50 11.28 -11.26
C PHE A 158 14.92 10.96 -10.81
N GLU A 159 15.16 10.71 -9.52
CA GLU A 159 16.48 10.35 -9.00
C GLU A 159 17.00 9.02 -9.60
N ILE A 160 16.13 8.00 -9.66
CA ILE A 160 16.48 6.71 -10.29
C ILE A 160 16.82 6.94 -11.76
N GLU A 161 16.03 7.74 -12.48
CA GLU A 161 16.27 8.07 -13.88
C GLU A 161 17.57 8.85 -14.08
N PHE A 162 17.85 9.83 -13.22
CA PHE A 162 19.08 10.59 -13.24
C PHE A 162 20.29 9.67 -13.07
N HIS A 163 20.29 8.78 -12.08
CA HIS A 163 21.34 7.79 -11.89
C HIS A 163 21.47 6.82 -13.07
N HIS A 164 20.34 6.38 -13.65
CA HIS A 164 20.31 5.50 -14.81
C HIS A 164 20.99 6.14 -16.03
N ARG A 165 20.65 7.41 -16.35
CA ARG A 165 21.25 8.15 -17.48
C ARG A 165 22.77 8.32 -17.34
N HIS A 166 23.24 8.53 -16.11
CA HIS A 166 24.67 8.68 -15.81
C HIS A 166 25.39 7.35 -15.56
N LYS A 167 24.69 6.21 -15.63
CA LYS A 167 25.21 4.87 -15.33
C LYS A 167 25.82 4.75 -13.93
N TRP A 168 25.33 5.52 -12.97
CA TRP A 168 25.79 5.46 -11.58
C TRP A 168 25.14 4.27 -10.85
N PRO A 169 25.79 3.68 -9.83
CA PRO A 169 25.11 2.76 -8.93
C PRO A 169 23.91 3.44 -8.28
N THR A 170 22.76 2.77 -8.28
CA THR A 170 21.54 3.31 -7.68
C THR A 170 21.12 2.40 -6.53
N PRO A 171 21.09 2.89 -5.29
CA PRO A 171 20.53 2.11 -4.20
C PRO A 171 19.02 1.96 -4.40
N ASN A 172 18.46 0.84 -3.96
CA ASN A 172 17.02 0.64 -3.91
C ASN A 172 16.41 1.67 -2.94
N PRO A 173 15.39 2.44 -3.35
CA PRO A 173 14.74 3.43 -2.47
C PRO A 173 14.25 2.87 -1.13
N LEU A 174 13.95 1.56 -1.05
CA LEU A 174 13.59 0.91 0.21
C LEU A 174 14.70 0.97 1.26
N ALA A 175 15.95 1.20 0.87
CA ALA A 175 17.07 1.42 1.78
C ALA A 175 16.87 2.63 2.70
N TYR A 176 16.06 3.61 2.28
CA TYR A 176 15.74 4.80 3.07
C TYR A 176 14.37 4.68 3.76
N SER A 177 13.68 3.56 3.62
CA SER A 177 12.37 3.33 4.20
C SER A 177 12.50 2.71 5.59
N THR A 178 11.88 3.35 6.59
CA THR A 178 11.75 2.76 7.94
C THR A 178 10.82 1.56 7.98
N GLN A 179 10.03 1.36 6.91
CA GLN A 179 9.05 0.27 6.85
C GLN A 179 9.73 -1.10 6.97
N MET A 180 10.86 -1.31 6.29
CA MET A 180 11.57 -2.58 6.31
C MET A 180 12.11 -2.91 7.72
N ASP A 181 12.58 -1.89 8.43
CA ASP A 181 13.05 -2.02 9.82
C ASP A 181 11.89 -2.30 10.78
N GLU A 182 10.78 -1.57 10.63
CA GLU A 182 9.54 -1.79 11.41
C GLU A 182 9.03 -3.22 11.23
N ASP A 183 8.98 -3.70 9.99
CA ASP A 183 8.52 -5.04 9.65
C ASP A 183 9.45 -6.12 10.22
N PHE A 184 10.77 -5.90 10.14
CA PHE A 184 11.77 -6.82 10.72
C PHE A 184 11.63 -6.93 12.24
N VAL A 185 11.58 -5.78 12.94
CA VAL A 185 11.40 -5.73 14.39
C VAL A 185 10.06 -6.36 14.79
N GLY A 186 9.00 -6.07 14.03
CA GLY A 186 7.66 -6.63 14.24
C GLY A 186 7.66 -8.16 14.22
N ARG A 187 8.31 -8.77 13.22
CA ARG A 187 8.43 -10.25 13.10
C ARG A 187 9.19 -10.86 14.27
N ILE A 188 10.32 -10.26 14.68
CA ILE A 188 11.09 -10.74 15.85
C ILE A 188 10.26 -10.62 17.13
N CYS A 189 9.52 -9.53 17.31
CA CYS A 189 8.63 -9.34 18.45
C CYS A 189 7.50 -10.37 18.49
N VAL A 190 7.00 -10.85 17.34
CA VAL A 190 6.03 -11.95 17.30
C VAL A 190 6.65 -13.25 17.79
N PHE A 191 7.91 -13.55 17.42
CA PHE A 191 8.61 -14.73 17.91
C PHE A 191 8.83 -14.70 19.43
N SER A 192 9.18 -13.53 19.98
CA SER A 192 9.43 -13.37 21.41
C SER A 192 8.16 -13.53 22.26
N ARG A 193 6.98 -13.12 21.76
CA ARG A 193 5.69 -13.32 22.44
C ARG A 193 5.22 -14.78 22.47
N LYS A 194 5.78 -15.66 21.64
CA LYS A 194 5.40 -17.09 21.53
C LYS A 194 6.34 -18.03 22.28
N VAL A 195 7.18 -17.51 23.19
CA VAL A 195 8.15 -18.29 23.97
C VAL A 195 8.05 -17.95 25.45
N SER A 196 8.53 -18.85 26.30
CA SER A 196 8.56 -18.62 27.75
C SER A 196 9.52 -17.48 28.09
N ILE A 197 9.15 -16.63 29.05
CA ILE A 197 9.99 -15.52 29.52
C ILE A 197 11.37 -15.98 30.02
N ARG A 198 11.45 -17.19 30.60
CA ARG A 198 12.70 -17.76 31.13
C ARG A 198 13.73 -18.10 30.04
N SER A 199 13.27 -18.30 28.80
CA SER A 199 14.11 -18.69 27.66
C SER A 199 13.92 -17.77 26.46
N ILE A 200 13.45 -16.54 26.70
CA ILE A 200 13.04 -15.61 25.64
C ILE A 200 14.18 -15.31 24.67
N HIS A 201 15.38 -15.05 25.16
CA HIS A 201 16.52 -14.70 24.30
C HIS A 201 16.91 -15.88 23.39
N SER A 202 17.14 -17.07 23.99
CA SER A 202 17.59 -18.25 23.24
C SER A 202 16.50 -18.77 22.29
N ARG A 203 15.24 -18.85 22.74
CA ARG A 203 14.15 -19.37 21.91
C ARG A 203 13.73 -18.41 20.80
N THR A 204 13.79 -17.09 21.03
CA THR A 204 13.57 -16.10 19.96
C THR A 204 14.62 -16.27 18.86
N LEU A 205 15.89 -16.36 19.22
CA LEU A 205 16.98 -16.59 18.26
C LEU A 205 16.84 -17.91 17.51
N SER A 206 16.54 -19.02 18.20
CA SER A 206 16.32 -20.32 17.54
C SER A 206 15.13 -20.27 16.57
N ARG A 207 14.02 -19.62 16.95
CA ARG A 207 12.87 -19.46 16.05
C ARG A 207 13.21 -18.61 14.83
N TYR A 208 13.97 -17.52 15.01
CA TYR A 208 14.46 -16.70 13.91
C TYR A 208 15.36 -17.50 12.96
N GLN A 209 16.31 -18.28 13.49
CA GLN A 209 17.18 -19.14 12.68
C GLN A 209 16.40 -20.19 11.88
N ILE A 210 15.38 -20.81 12.49
CA ILE A 210 14.48 -21.74 11.79
C ILE A 210 13.72 -21.04 10.67
N ALA A 211 13.17 -19.84 10.94
CA ALA A 211 12.46 -19.05 9.94
C ALA A 211 13.36 -18.63 8.78
N LEU A 212 14.59 -18.19 9.08
CA LEU A 212 15.59 -17.82 8.07
C LEU A 212 15.95 -19.02 7.19
N ARG A 213 16.13 -20.21 7.79
CA ARG A 213 16.44 -21.44 7.05
C ARG A 213 15.28 -21.96 6.21
N ALA A 214 14.03 -21.59 6.51
CA ALA A 214 12.88 -21.94 5.68
C ALA A 214 12.70 -21.01 4.47
N LEU A 215 13.34 -19.84 4.48
CA LEU A 215 13.29 -18.85 3.39
C LEU A 215 14.45 -18.98 2.39
N LEU A 216 15.52 -19.67 2.78
CA LEU A 216 16.69 -20.01 1.96
C LEU A 216 16.51 -21.38 1.29
#